data_AF-A0A0F5MT65-F1
#
_entry.id   AF-A0A0F5MT65-F1
#
_cell.length_a   1.000
_cell.length_b   1.000
_cell.length_c   1.000
_cell.angle_alpha   90.00
_cell.angle_beta   90.00
_cell.angle_gamma   90.00
#
_symmetry.space_group_name_H-M   'P 1'
#
loop_
_entity.id
_entity.type
_entity.pdbx_description
1 polymer ?
#
loop_
_entity_poly.entity_id
_entity_poly.type
_entity_poly.pdbx_seq_one_letter_code
_entity_poly.pdbx_strand_id
1 'polypeptide(L)'
;MLVLERGMQKTGGPGIIGFELAGNAERAQEILTTWGEQGRRWARWSLWLDFGYMLTYGTLALMLVERARSRHGHPIALRLLPIGAVAGDAVEGVALLKVLDGAAPDANARRARTAAVTKFALLGIATAYVGICSVPRFSRT
;
A
#
# COMPACT_ATOMS: atom_id res chain seq x y z
N MET A 1 6.60 10.55 4.29
CA MET A 1 5.38 10.00 4.93
C MET A 1 5.04 10.67 6.27
N LEU A 2 5.82 10.51 7.35
CA LEU A 2 5.45 10.98 8.71
C LEU A 2 5.15 12.48 8.87
N VAL A 3 5.69 13.37 8.03
CA VAL A 3 5.38 14.81 8.07
C VAL A 3 4.02 15.11 7.42
N LEU A 4 3.69 14.44 6.31
CA LEU A 4 2.42 14.58 5.60
C LEU A 4 1.28 13.97 6.44
N GLU A 5 1.54 12.81 7.02
CA GLU A 5 0.66 12.10 7.97
C GLU A 5 0.33 13.00 9.17
N ARG A 6 1.34 13.60 9.80
CA ARG A 6 1.12 14.59 10.87
C ARG A 6 0.38 15.84 10.38
N GLY A 7 0.57 16.23 9.12
CA GLY A 7 -0.18 17.32 8.50
C GLY A 7 -1.69 17.03 8.41
N MET A 8 -2.06 15.80 8.04
CA MET A 8 -3.46 15.34 8.01
C MET A 8 -4.06 15.17 9.41
N GLN A 9 -3.29 14.62 10.36
CA GLN A 9 -3.76 14.45 11.74
C GLN A 9 -3.96 15.79 12.46
N LYS A 10 -3.16 16.81 12.13
CA LYS A 10 -3.31 18.17 12.67
C LYS A 10 -4.62 18.84 12.27
N THR A 11 -5.26 18.41 11.19
CA THR A 11 -6.60 18.92 10.83
C THR A 11 -7.72 18.16 11.56
N GLY A 12 -7.39 17.25 12.47
CA GLY A 12 -8.36 16.51 13.29
C GLY A 12 -8.95 15.26 12.63
N GLY A 13 -8.53 14.93 11.41
CA GLY A 13 -8.97 13.72 10.69
C GLY A 13 -7.99 12.56 10.86
N PRO A 14 -8.38 11.34 10.47
CA PRO A 14 -7.45 10.21 10.45
C PRO A 14 -6.30 10.42 9.46
N GLY A 15 -5.29 9.57 9.51
CA GLY A 15 -4.20 9.52 8.54
C GLY A 15 -4.58 8.97 7.17
N ILE A 16 -3.59 8.84 6.28
CA ILE A 16 -3.82 8.26 4.95
C ILE A 16 -4.36 6.83 5.03
N ILE A 17 -3.85 6.03 5.97
CA ILE A 17 -4.30 4.65 6.21
C ILE A 17 -5.78 4.60 6.60
N GLY A 18 -6.25 5.56 7.40
CA GLY A 18 -7.67 5.62 7.77
C GLY A 18 -8.57 5.93 6.58
N PHE A 19 -8.06 6.68 5.61
CA PHE A 19 -8.74 6.98 4.35
C PHE A 19 -8.74 5.79 3.39
N GLU A 20 -7.63 5.06 3.28
CA GLU A 20 -7.52 3.79 2.53
C GLU A 20 -8.55 2.75 3.03
N LEU A 21 -8.76 2.71 4.35
CA LEU A 21 -9.65 1.76 5.01
C LEU A 21 -11.11 2.24 5.11
N ALA A 22 -11.43 3.45 4.66
CA ALA A 22 -12.78 4.02 4.76
C ALA A 22 -13.83 3.13 4.09
N GLY A 23 -13.51 2.56 2.93
CA GLY A 23 -14.26 1.46 2.30
C GLY A 23 -15.68 1.79 1.80
N ASN A 24 -16.21 2.97 2.07
CA ASN A 24 -17.51 3.46 1.59
C ASN A 24 -17.49 4.99 1.42
N ALA A 25 -18.47 5.53 0.67
CA ALA A 25 -18.55 6.96 0.40
C ALA A 25 -18.81 7.81 1.64
N GLU A 26 -19.67 7.37 2.54
CA GLU A 26 -20.07 8.13 3.74
C GLU A 26 -18.85 8.42 4.61
N ARG A 27 -18.08 7.38 4.93
CA ARG A 27 -16.86 7.49 5.74
C ARG A 27 -15.76 8.26 5.02
N ALA A 28 -15.61 8.07 3.72
CA ALA A 28 -14.67 8.86 2.92
C ALA A 28 -15.05 10.36 2.95
N GLN A 29 -16.33 10.69 2.82
CA GLN A 29 -16.82 12.05 2.83
C GLN A 29 -16.68 12.70 4.21
N GLU A 30 -16.92 11.97 5.30
CA GLU A 30 -16.64 12.43 6.66
C GLU A 30 -15.16 12.82 6.80
N ILE A 31 -14.25 11.94 6.40
CA ILE A 31 -12.80 12.19 6.46
C ILE A 31 -12.41 13.41 5.62
N LEU A 32 -12.92 13.49 4.38
CA LEU A 32 -12.67 14.62 3.49
C LEU A 32 -13.21 15.93 4.06
N THR A 33 -14.32 15.90 4.80
CA THR A 33 -14.92 17.06 5.46
C THR A 33 -14.07 17.50 6.64
N THR A 34 -13.66 16.56 7.50
CA THR A 34 -12.77 16.83 8.64
C THR A 34 -11.41 17.37 8.20
N TRP A 35 -10.83 16.83 7.11
CA TRP A 35 -9.55 17.30 6.59
C TRP A 35 -9.59 18.72 6.02
N GLY A 36 -10.75 19.19 5.57
CA GLY A 36 -10.87 20.46 4.86
C GLY A 36 -9.92 20.55 3.65
N GLU A 37 -9.67 21.77 3.17
CA GLU A 37 -8.81 21.99 2.01
C GLU A 37 -7.34 21.61 2.29
N GLN A 38 -6.86 21.94 3.49
CA GLN A 38 -5.46 21.75 3.85
C GLN A 38 -5.10 20.26 4.00
N GLY A 39 -5.93 19.48 4.69
CA GLY A 39 -5.73 18.03 4.86
C GLY A 39 -5.83 17.28 3.53
N ARG A 40 -6.75 17.68 2.64
CA ARG A 40 -6.84 17.12 1.27
C ARG A 40 -5.57 17.39 0.45
N ARG A 41 -4.96 18.58 0.59
CA ARG A 41 -3.68 18.88 -0.08
C ARG A 41 -2.55 18.00 0.43
N TRP A 42 -2.47 17.79 1.75
CA TRP A 42 -1.51 16.86 2.34
C TRP A 42 -1.74 15.41 1.88
N ALA A 43 -2.99 14.96 1.82
CA ALA A 43 -3.34 13.63 1.31
C ALA A 43 -2.90 13.44 -0.15
N ARG A 44 -3.16 14.43 -1.02
CA ARG A 44 -2.73 14.37 -2.43
C ARG A 44 -1.20 14.31 -2.56
N TRP A 45 -0.46 15.11 -1.78
CA TRP A 45 1.01 15.02 -1.76
C TRP A 45 1.49 13.66 -1.23
N SER A 46 0.80 13.10 -0.24
CA SER A 46 1.12 11.78 0.30
C SER A 46 0.96 10.69 -0.76
N LEU A 47 -0.16 10.71 -1.51
CA LEU A 47 -0.42 9.76 -2.59
C LEU A 47 0.61 9.87 -3.72
N TRP A 48 0.98 11.09 -4.13
CA TRP A 48 2.05 11.28 -5.13
C TRP A 48 3.40 10.75 -4.67
N LEU A 49 3.74 10.96 -3.40
CA LEU A 49 4.97 10.43 -2.82
C LEU A 49 4.93 8.91 -2.71
N ASP A 50 3.74 8.33 -2.48
CA ASP A 50 3.53 6.89 -2.42
C ASP A 50 3.78 6.20 -3.77
N PHE A 51 3.33 6.81 -4.89
CA PHE A 51 3.69 6.33 -6.23
C PHE A 51 5.21 6.29 -6.47
N GLY A 52 5.98 7.20 -5.87
CA GLY A 52 7.45 7.14 -5.92
C GLY A 52 8.00 6.04 -5.01
N TYR A 53 7.43 5.91 -3.81
CA TYR A 53 7.86 4.93 -2.82
C TYR A 53 7.63 3.48 -3.28
N MET A 54 6.52 3.22 -4.00
CA MET A 54 6.21 1.89 -4.53
C MET A 54 7.22 1.34 -5.51
N LEU A 55 7.88 2.19 -6.30
CA LEU A 55 8.95 1.76 -7.19
C LEU A 55 10.16 1.28 -6.38
N THR A 56 10.47 1.98 -5.29
CA THR A 56 11.62 1.68 -4.45
C THR A 56 11.40 0.39 -3.67
N TYR A 57 10.32 0.30 -2.89
CA TYR A 57 10.06 -0.89 -2.09
C TYR A 57 9.72 -2.10 -2.99
N GLY A 58 9.02 -1.89 -4.11
CA GLY A 58 8.65 -2.94 -5.05
C GLY A 58 9.88 -3.60 -5.69
N THR A 59 10.84 -2.78 -6.12
CA THR A 59 12.13 -3.28 -6.66
C THR A 59 12.89 -4.07 -5.61
N LEU A 60 13.00 -3.52 -4.39
CA LEU A 60 13.67 -4.21 -3.28
C LEU A 60 13.00 -5.56 -2.95
N ALA A 61 11.68 -5.57 -2.82
CA ALA A 61 10.92 -6.79 -2.54
C ALA A 61 11.11 -7.85 -3.64
N LEU A 62 11.09 -7.43 -4.91
CA LEU A 62 11.39 -8.32 -6.04
C LEU A 62 12.80 -8.89 -5.98
N MET A 63 13.82 -8.07 -5.70
CA MET A 63 15.20 -8.52 -5.57
C MET A 63 15.39 -9.52 -4.44
N LEU A 64 14.74 -9.30 -3.28
CA LEU A 64 14.80 -10.20 -2.13
C LEU A 64 14.12 -11.54 -2.43
N VAL A 65 12.91 -11.50 -3.00
CA VAL A 65 12.19 -12.71 -3.42
C VAL A 65 12.99 -13.47 -4.47
N GLU A 66 13.58 -12.78 -5.45
CA GLU A 66 14.39 -13.38 -6.49
C GLU A 66 15.64 -14.05 -5.92
N ARG A 67 16.33 -13.40 -4.99
CA ARG A 67 17.50 -13.97 -4.32
C ARG A 67 17.15 -15.20 -3.50
N ALA A 68 16.08 -15.15 -2.71
CA ALA A 68 15.62 -16.29 -1.91
C ALA A 68 15.22 -17.47 -2.81
N ARG A 69 14.42 -17.19 -3.85
CA ARG A 69 13.97 -18.18 -4.83
C ARG A 69 15.12 -18.85 -5.57
N SER A 70 16.05 -18.08 -6.11
CA SER A 70 17.19 -18.62 -6.87
C SER A 70 18.14 -19.44 -6.00
N ARG A 71 18.27 -19.09 -4.71
CA ARG A 71 19.08 -19.87 -3.76
C ARG A 71 18.48 -21.25 -3.45
N HIS A 72 17.16 -21.37 -3.39
CA HIS A 72 16.45 -22.60 -3.02
C HIS A 72 15.84 -23.34 -4.22
N GLY A 73 16.04 -22.85 -5.46
CA GLY A 73 15.49 -23.47 -6.67
C GLY A 73 13.96 -23.37 -6.80
N HIS A 74 13.32 -22.40 -6.15
CA HIS A 74 11.87 -22.27 -6.11
C HIS A 74 11.27 -21.66 -7.42
N PRO A 75 9.95 -21.81 -7.65
CA PRO A 75 9.30 -21.39 -8.90
C PRO A 75 9.36 -19.89 -9.17
N ILE A 76 9.57 -19.51 -10.44
CA ILE A 76 9.60 -18.11 -10.91
C ILE A 76 8.32 -17.33 -10.60
N ALA A 77 7.19 -18.04 -10.46
CA ALA A 77 5.88 -17.47 -10.11
C ALA A 77 5.90 -16.68 -8.78
N LEU A 78 6.86 -16.92 -7.88
CA LEU A 78 6.99 -16.15 -6.63
C LEU A 78 7.25 -14.66 -6.88
N ARG A 79 7.81 -14.28 -8.05
CA ARG A 79 7.95 -12.87 -8.46
C ARG A 79 6.61 -12.15 -8.59
N LEU A 80 5.51 -12.88 -8.80
CA LEU A 80 4.17 -12.31 -8.91
C LEU A 80 3.68 -11.71 -7.59
N LEU A 81 4.24 -12.13 -6.44
CA LEU A 81 3.87 -11.57 -5.13
C LEU A 81 4.21 -10.07 -5.03
N PRO A 82 5.48 -9.63 -5.14
CA PRO A 82 5.81 -8.22 -5.10
C PRO A 82 5.24 -7.44 -6.30
N ILE A 83 5.15 -8.05 -7.49
CA ILE A 83 4.54 -7.40 -8.66
C ILE A 83 3.06 -7.11 -8.41
N GLY A 84 2.31 -8.10 -7.90
CA GLY A 84 0.90 -7.95 -7.59
C GLY A 84 0.65 -6.96 -6.46
N ALA A 85 1.54 -6.91 -5.46
CA ALA A 85 1.49 -5.91 -4.40
C ALA A 85 1.61 -4.48 -4.94
N VAL A 86 2.62 -4.21 -5.79
CA VAL A 86 2.82 -2.89 -6.41
C VAL A 86 1.65 -2.54 -7.34
N ALA A 87 1.12 -3.50 -8.08
CA ALA A 87 -0.07 -3.29 -8.91
C ALA A 87 -1.31 -2.94 -8.06
N GLY A 88 -1.50 -3.61 -6.92
CA GLY A 88 -2.55 -3.29 -5.96
C GLY A 88 -2.40 -1.88 -5.40
N ASP A 89 -1.18 -1.50 -5.02
CA ASP A 89 -0.87 -0.16 -4.50
C ASP A 89 -1.17 0.95 -5.53
N ALA A 90 -0.82 0.73 -6.80
CA ALA A 90 -1.14 1.66 -7.87
C ALA A 90 -2.67 1.80 -8.09
N VAL A 91 -3.42 0.70 -8.04
CA VAL A 91 -4.89 0.71 -8.19
C VAL A 91 -5.53 1.47 -7.03
N GLU A 92 -5.05 1.25 -5.82
CA GLU A 92 -5.50 1.97 -4.62
C GLU A 92 -5.22 3.46 -4.72
N GLY A 93 -3.98 3.86 -4.99
CA GLY A 93 -3.60 5.26 -5.10
C GLY A 93 -4.45 6.02 -6.12
N VAL A 94 -4.71 5.39 -7.28
CA VAL A 94 -5.59 5.95 -8.31
C VAL A 94 -7.04 6.03 -7.83
N ALA A 95 -7.54 5.01 -7.12
CA ALA A 95 -8.89 5.02 -6.59
C ALA A 95 -9.08 6.12 -5.54
N LEU A 96 -8.11 6.33 -4.65
CA LEU A 96 -8.15 7.39 -3.64
C LEU A 96 -8.04 8.79 -4.23
N LEU A 97 -7.22 8.98 -5.28
CA LEU A 97 -7.21 10.24 -6.04
C LEU A 97 -8.59 10.54 -6.64
N LYS A 98 -9.28 9.53 -7.19
CA LYS A 98 -10.65 9.71 -7.69
C LYS A 98 -11.65 10.05 -6.59
N VAL A 99 -11.50 9.48 -5.39
CA VAL A 99 -12.32 9.85 -4.23
C VAL A 99 -12.06 11.31 -3.82
N LEU A 100 -10.79 11.74 -3.80
CA LEU A 100 -10.42 13.14 -3.51
C LEU A 100 -11.01 14.13 -4.52
N ASP A 101 -11.11 13.72 -5.79
CA ASP A 101 -11.69 14.53 -6.86
C ASP A 101 -13.23 14.42 -6.93
N GLY A 102 -13.87 13.67 -6.01
CA GLY A 102 -15.32 13.51 -5.92
C GLY A 102 -15.93 12.55 -6.94
N ALA A 103 -15.11 11.80 -7.70
CA ALA A 103 -15.59 10.89 -8.73
C ALA A 103 -15.99 9.54 -8.13
N ALA A 104 -17.27 9.17 -8.27
CA ALA A 104 -17.82 7.87 -7.84
C ALA A 104 -17.25 7.38 -6.49
N PRO A 105 -17.38 8.18 -5.41
CA PRO A 105 -16.63 7.97 -4.17
C PRO A 105 -16.88 6.60 -3.54
N ASP A 106 -18.09 6.07 -3.68
CA ASP A 106 -18.47 4.78 -3.12
C ASP A 106 -17.78 3.59 -3.81
N ALA A 107 -17.79 3.58 -5.15
CA ALA A 107 -17.13 2.54 -5.94
C ALA A 107 -15.60 2.62 -5.81
N ASN A 108 -15.04 3.82 -5.79
CA ASN A 108 -13.60 4.01 -5.66
C ASN A 108 -13.08 3.76 -4.24
N ALA A 109 -13.83 4.12 -3.19
CA ALA A 109 -13.46 3.77 -1.81
C ALA A 109 -13.45 2.25 -1.58
N ARG A 110 -14.42 1.52 -2.14
CA ARG A 110 -14.38 0.04 -2.12
C ARG A 110 -13.18 -0.53 -2.86
N ARG A 111 -12.90 -0.03 -4.07
CA ARG A 111 -11.75 -0.46 -4.87
C ARG A 111 -10.44 -0.21 -4.13
N ALA A 112 -10.28 0.97 -3.55
CA ALA A 112 -9.11 1.32 -2.74
C ALA A 112 -8.93 0.33 -1.58
N ARG A 113 -9.99 0.06 -0.80
CA ARG A 113 -9.92 -0.88 0.31
C ARG A 113 -9.58 -2.30 -0.12
N THR A 114 -10.21 -2.82 -1.19
CA THR A 114 -9.92 -4.16 -1.69
C THR A 114 -8.48 -4.27 -2.18
N ALA A 115 -7.99 -3.23 -2.89
CA ALA A 115 -6.62 -3.16 -3.35
C ALA A 115 -5.63 -3.08 -2.18
N ALA A 116 -5.91 -2.27 -1.16
CA ALA A 116 -5.12 -2.15 0.06
C ALA A 116 -5.00 -3.50 0.81
N VAL A 117 -6.12 -4.20 1.03
CA VAL A 117 -6.10 -5.51 1.69
C VAL A 117 -5.30 -6.53 0.86
N THR A 118 -5.47 -6.50 -0.47
CA THR A 118 -4.76 -7.41 -1.36
C THR A 118 -3.26 -7.14 -1.37
N LYS A 119 -2.82 -5.86 -1.45
CA LYS A 119 -1.39 -5.51 -1.42
C LYS A 119 -0.75 -5.94 -0.11
N PHE A 120 -1.41 -5.70 1.03
CA PHE A 120 -0.87 -6.07 2.35
C PHE A 120 -0.74 -7.58 2.51
N ALA A 121 -1.72 -8.35 2.02
CA ALA A 121 -1.64 -9.81 2.01
C ALA A 121 -0.45 -10.30 1.16
N LEU A 122 -0.29 -9.78 -0.05
CA LEU A 122 0.81 -10.17 -0.96
C LEU A 122 2.18 -9.82 -0.40
N LEU A 123 2.35 -8.61 0.16
CA LEU A 123 3.60 -8.20 0.81
C LEU A 123 3.90 -9.02 2.06
N GLY A 124 2.87 -9.35 2.85
CA GLY A 124 3.02 -10.21 4.02
C GLY A 124 3.54 -11.60 3.64
N ILE A 125 2.96 -12.21 2.60
CA ILE A 125 3.40 -13.52 2.08
C ILE A 125 4.84 -13.43 1.53
N ALA A 126 5.15 -12.42 0.72
CA ALA A 126 6.49 -12.23 0.17
C ALA A 126 7.55 -12.05 1.28
N THR A 127 7.23 -11.27 2.31
CA THR A 127 8.12 -11.02 3.44
C THR A 127 8.33 -12.28 4.28
N ALA A 128 7.26 -13.01 4.60
CA ALA A 128 7.36 -14.28 5.32
C ALA A 128 8.20 -15.30 4.54
N TYR A 129 7.99 -15.40 3.23
CA TYR A 129 8.78 -16.25 2.35
C TYR A 129 10.28 -15.93 2.40
N VAL A 130 10.64 -14.66 2.26
CA VAL A 130 12.05 -14.20 2.34
C VAL A 130 12.61 -14.50 3.73
N GLY A 131 11.87 -14.22 4.80
CA GLY A 131 12.27 -14.49 6.17
C GLY A 131 12.60 -15.97 6.41
N ILE A 132 11.68 -16.86 6.06
CA ILE A 132 11.86 -18.32 6.19
C ILE A 132 13.07 -18.81 5.38
N CYS A 133 13.24 -18.31 4.16
CA CYS A 133 14.36 -18.70 3.28
C CYS A 133 15.71 -18.13 3.72
N SER A 134 15.72 -17.10 4.57
CA SER A 134 16.92 -16.42 5.05
C SER A 134 17.47 -17.02 6.35
N VAL A 135 16.67 -17.80 7.08
CA VAL A 135 17.14 -18.51 8.28
C VAL A 135 18.15 -19.58 7.85
N PRO A 136 19.41 -19.53 8.35
CA PRO A 136 20.36 -20.60 8.11
C PRO A 136 19.79 -21.89 8.70
N ARG A 137 19.64 -22.94 7.90
CA ARG A 137 19.46 -24.29 8.44
C ARG A 137 20.76 -24.65 9.15
N PHE A 138 20.80 -24.48 10.47
CA PHE A 138 21.83 -25.10 11.29
C PHE A 138 21.71 -26.60 11.08
N SER A 139 22.63 -27.16 10.29
CA SER A 139 22.79 -28.60 10.14
C SER A 139 23.05 -29.16 11.53
N ARG A 140 22.10 -29.94 12.07
CA ARG A 140 22.37 -30.83 13.20
C ARG A 140 23.34 -31.90 12.68
N THR A 141 24.63 -31.65 12.86
CA THR A 141 25.69 -32.68 12.90
C THR A 141 25.77 -33.25 14.30
#